data_AF-A0A952YJT6-F1
#
_entry.id   AF-A0A952YJT6-F1
#
_cell.length_a   1.000
_cell.length_b   1.000
_cell.length_c   1.000
_cell.angle_alpha   90.00
_cell.angle_beta   90.00
_cell.angle_gamma   90.00
#
_symmetry.space_group_name_H-M   'P 1'
#
loop_
_entity.id
_entity.type
_entity.pdbx_description
1 polymer ?
#
loop_
_entity_poly.entity_id
_entity_poly.type
_entity_poly.pdbx_seq_one_letter_code
_entity_poly.pdbx_strand_id
1 'polypeptide(L)'
;MASTQGKDTFEYCALRYLHQWLRKEQTHYLRVRQVEPKLDYLRAALSYFMIARNFRGLDKEPRARVVRGKLLEVRAQSGLSVEQKVSALARFYEKAGFRYNVSAASKLLWLSNRKPIIYDARAFDALRDVFGHEGRRGDYGAYCKSWKKAYKENKQAILDAAIRLPKIRAFLPADAPDDDRLLALVQRPWFTERVFDIYLWELGGDD
;
A
#
# COMPACT_ATOMS: atom_id res chain seq x y z
N MET A 1 3.06 34.32 9.66
CA MET A 1 1.94 33.50 10.17
C MET A 1 1.38 32.72 9.01
N ALA A 2 1.69 31.42 8.92
CA ALA A 2 1.12 30.52 7.92
C ALA A 2 0.17 29.57 8.66
N SER A 3 -1.08 29.56 8.23
CA SER A 3 -2.12 28.63 8.70
C SER A 3 -1.91 27.26 8.09
N THR A 4 -1.90 26.20 8.91
CA THR A 4 -2.16 24.82 8.44
C THR A 4 -2.77 23.96 9.55
N GLN A 5 -4.04 24.25 9.83
CA GLN A 5 -5.16 23.31 9.78
C GLN A 5 -4.86 21.78 9.80
N GLY A 6 -4.50 21.23 10.96
CA GLY A 6 -5.19 20.07 11.57
C GLY A 6 -5.27 18.67 10.90
N LYS A 7 -4.69 18.39 9.72
CA LYS A 7 -4.79 17.06 9.07
C LYS A 7 -3.46 16.32 8.79
N ASP A 8 -2.31 16.95 9.01
CA ASP A 8 -1.03 16.47 8.47
C ASP A 8 -0.02 15.98 9.53
N THR A 9 -0.48 15.32 10.59
CA THR A 9 0.43 14.75 11.61
C THR A 9 0.63 13.24 11.41
N PHE A 10 1.83 12.75 11.73
CA PHE A 10 2.10 11.31 11.71
C PHE A 10 1.21 10.54 12.69
N GLU A 11 0.78 11.16 13.79
CA GLU A 11 -0.18 10.59 14.74
C GLU A 11 -1.52 10.29 14.08
N TYR A 12 -2.07 11.26 13.34
CA TYR A 12 -3.32 11.06 12.60
C TYR A 12 -3.16 9.95 11.55
N CYS A 13 -2.07 9.97 10.77
CA CYS A 13 -1.80 8.95 9.76
C CYS A 13 -1.63 7.55 10.37
N ALA A 14 -0.96 7.46 11.52
CA ALA A 14 -0.75 6.21 12.26
C ALA A 14 -2.07 5.63 12.80
N LEU A 15 -2.90 6.48 13.42
CA LEU A 15 -4.22 6.08 13.90
C LEU A 15 -5.13 5.66 12.75
N ARG A 16 -5.18 6.45 11.67
CA ARG A 16 -5.95 6.13 10.47
C ARG A 16 -5.52 4.79 9.88
N TYR A 17 -4.22 4.55 9.76
CA TYR A 17 -3.73 3.28 9.24
C TYR A 17 -4.09 2.11 10.16
N LEU A 18 -3.98 2.29 11.48
CA LEU A 18 -4.35 1.25 12.43
C LEU A 18 -5.82 0.85 12.27
N HIS A 19 -6.74 1.83 12.19
CA HIS A 19 -8.16 1.55 11.94
C HIS A 19 -8.38 0.84 10.60
N GLN A 20 -7.71 1.28 9.54
CA GLN A 20 -7.79 0.66 8.21
C GLN A 20 -7.29 -0.79 8.23
N TRP A 21 -6.18 -1.04 8.94
CA TRP A 21 -5.57 -2.34 9.10
C TRP A 21 -6.51 -3.30 9.84
N LEU A 22 -6.96 -2.92 11.04
CA LEU A 22 -7.80 -3.76 11.89
C LEU A 22 -9.16 -4.06 11.24
N ARG A 23 -9.78 -3.08 10.57
CA ARG A 23 -11.12 -3.26 10.02
C ARG A 23 -11.15 -4.02 8.70
N LYS A 24 -10.17 -3.84 7.82
CA LYS A 24 -10.25 -4.32 6.42
C LYS A 24 -8.93 -4.85 5.87
N GLU A 25 -7.85 -4.07 5.92
CA GLU A 25 -6.62 -4.38 5.16
C GLU A 25 -5.97 -5.70 5.62
N GLN A 26 -6.03 -6.01 6.92
CA GLN A 26 -5.54 -7.27 7.46
C GLN A 26 -6.26 -8.48 6.85
N THR A 27 -7.59 -8.43 6.75
CA THR A 27 -8.38 -9.51 6.15
C THR A 27 -8.02 -9.71 4.68
N HIS A 28 -7.86 -8.64 3.91
CA HIS A 28 -7.42 -8.73 2.52
C HIS A 28 -6.00 -9.30 2.40
N TYR A 29 -5.07 -8.87 3.25
CA TYR A 29 -3.71 -9.42 3.29
C TYR A 29 -3.74 -10.92 3.57
N LEU A 30 -4.45 -11.36 4.61
CA LEU A 30 -4.54 -12.78 5.00
C LEU A 30 -5.18 -13.65 3.90
N ARG A 31 -6.14 -13.11 3.16
CA ARG A 31 -6.80 -13.81 2.05
C ARG A 31 -5.93 -13.89 0.79
N VAL A 32 -5.26 -12.80 0.41
CA VAL A 32 -4.45 -12.73 -0.81
C VAL A 32 -3.11 -13.44 -0.66
N ARG A 33 -2.50 -13.41 0.54
CA ARG A 33 -1.21 -14.08 0.81
C ARG A 33 -1.25 -15.61 0.75
N GLN A 34 -2.44 -16.22 0.70
CA GLN A 34 -2.59 -17.66 0.61
C GLN A 34 -1.77 -18.23 -0.56
N VAL A 35 -1.36 -19.49 -0.46
CA VAL A 35 -0.58 -20.18 -1.51
C VAL A 35 -1.34 -20.09 -2.83
N GLU A 36 -2.64 -20.33 -2.80
CA GLU A 36 -3.55 -20.12 -3.92
C GLU A 36 -4.79 -19.35 -3.45
N PRO A 37 -4.83 -18.02 -3.62
CA PRO A 37 -5.99 -17.23 -3.18
C PRO A 37 -7.21 -17.54 -4.06
N LYS A 38 -8.40 -17.61 -3.44
CA LYS A 38 -9.67 -17.70 -4.18
C LYS A 38 -9.88 -16.47 -5.06
N LEU A 39 -10.57 -16.63 -6.19
CA LEU A 39 -10.82 -15.53 -7.13
C LEU A 39 -11.60 -14.38 -6.48
N ASP A 40 -12.56 -14.69 -5.63
CA ASP A 40 -13.36 -13.67 -4.93
C ASP A 40 -12.52 -12.87 -3.93
N TYR A 41 -11.46 -13.46 -3.37
CA TYR A 41 -10.54 -12.73 -2.51
C TYR A 41 -9.74 -11.68 -3.30
N LEU A 42 -9.32 -12.02 -4.52
CA LEU A 42 -8.66 -11.08 -5.42
C LEU A 42 -9.61 -9.97 -5.88
N ARG A 43 -10.84 -10.31 -6.27
CA ARG A 43 -11.87 -9.33 -6.64
C ARG A 43 -12.16 -8.36 -5.50
N ALA A 44 -12.32 -8.87 -4.28
CA ALA A 44 -12.54 -8.05 -3.10
C ALA A 44 -11.34 -7.14 -2.80
N ALA A 45 -10.10 -7.63 -2.94
CA ALA A 45 -8.88 -6.85 -2.76
C ALA A 45 -8.73 -5.74 -3.82
N LEU A 46 -9.03 -6.03 -5.09
CA LEU A 46 -9.02 -5.03 -6.16
C LEU A 46 -10.08 -3.95 -5.95
N SER A 47 -11.25 -4.33 -5.42
CA SER A 47 -12.34 -3.40 -5.09
C SER A 47 -11.97 -2.51 -3.90
N TYR A 48 -11.38 -3.09 -2.85
CA TYR A 48 -10.89 -2.37 -1.66
C TYR A 48 -9.95 -1.22 -2.03
N PHE A 49 -9.01 -1.46 -2.93
CA PHE A 49 -8.08 -0.43 -3.42
C PHE A 49 -8.63 0.45 -4.55
N MET A 50 -9.91 0.30 -4.92
CA MET A 50 -10.55 1.00 -6.04
C MET A 50 -9.81 0.84 -7.38
N ILE A 51 -9.09 -0.28 -7.55
CA ILE A 51 -8.35 -0.60 -8.76
C ILE A 51 -9.11 -1.58 -9.67
N ALA A 52 -10.24 -2.14 -9.22
CA ALA A 52 -11.08 -3.03 -10.02
C ALA A 52 -11.51 -2.43 -11.37
N ARG A 53 -11.77 -1.11 -11.42
CA ARG A 53 -12.12 -0.37 -12.64
C ARG A 53 -11.08 -0.47 -13.77
N ASN A 54 -9.83 -0.78 -13.43
CA ASN A 54 -8.75 -0.94 -14.41
C ASN A 54 -8.75 -2.32 -15.09
N PHE A 55 -9.60 -3.23 -14.63
CA PHE A 55 -9.67 -4.61 -15.09
C PHE A 55 -11.07 -4.95 -15.62
N ARG A 56 -11.40 -4.49 -16.83
CA ARG A 56 -12.67 -4.83 -17.49
C ARG A 56 -12.78 -6.35 -17.66
N GLY A 57 -13.92 -6.93 -17.28
CA GLY A 57 -14.17 -8.36 -17.43
C GLY A 57 -13.55 -9.25 -16.33
N LEU A 58 -13.06 -8.70 -15.21
CA LEU A 58 -12.50 -9.49 -14.09
C LEU A 58 -13.61 -10.12 -13.21
N ASP A 59 -14.85 -9.69 -13.38
CA ASP A 59 -16.06 -10.41 -12.99
C ASP A 59 -16.15 -11.78 -13.68
N LYS A 60 -15.63 -11.91 -14.90
CA LYS A 60 -15.56 -13.18 -15.62
C LYS A 60 -14.43 -14.08 -15.11
N GLU A 61 -14.76 -15.32 -14.82
CA GLU A 61 -13.85 -16.29 -14.21
C GLU A 61 -12.55 -16.53 -15.01
N PRO A 62 -12.56 -16.69 -16.36
CA PRO A 62 -11.32 -16.94 -17.11
C PRO A 62 -10.28 -15.83 -16.95
N ARG A 63 -10.69 -14.56 -16.99
CA ARG A 63 -9.80 -13.40 -16.81
C ARG A 63 -9.26 -13.31 -15.38
N ALA A 64 -10.10 -13.59 -14.39
CA ALA A 64 -9.67 -13.63 -12.99
C ALA A 64 -8.63 -14.74 -12.75
N ARG A 65 -8.81 -15.93 -13.34
CA ARG A 65 -7.83 -17.03 -13.28
C ARG A 65 -6.49 -16.64 -13.90
N VAL A 66 -6.50 -15.94 -15.04
CA VAL A 66 -5.29 -15.43 -15.71
C VAL A 66 -4.52 -14.45 -14.82
N VAL A 67 -5.21 -13.48 -14.20
CA VAL A 67 -4.58 -12.53 -13.26
C VAL A 67 -4.02 -13.24 -12.02
N ARG A 68 -4.77 -14.20 -11.45
CA ARG A 68 -4.31 -15.01 -10.32
C ARG A 68 -3.07 -15.81 -10.69
N GLY A 69 -3.09 -16.51 -11.82
CA GLY A 69 -1.99 -17.34 -12.29
C GLY A 69 -0.71 -16.52 -12.42
N LYS A 70 -0.79 -15.32 -13.01
CA LYS A 70 0.38 -14.46 -13.11
C LYS A 70 0.86 -13.94 -11.76
N LEU A 71 -0.04 -13.56 -10.86
CA LEU A 71 0.35 -13.14 -9.51
C LEU A 71 1.16 -14.25 -8.82
N LEU A 72 0.72 -15.50 -8.92
CA LEU A 72 1.40 -16.66 -8.35
C LEU A 72 2.77 -16.90 -8.99
N GLU A 73 2.86 -16.82 -10.32
CA GLU A 73 4.11 -16.94 -11.06
C GLU A 73 5.13 -15.88 -10.61
N VAL A 74 4.73 -14.59 -10.57
CA VAL A 74 5.60 -13.48 -10.16
C VAL A 74 6.01 -13.60 -8.68
N ARG A 75 5.13 -14.11 -7.81
CA ARG A 75 5.47 -14.39 -6.41
C ARG A 75 6.61 -15.40 -6.31
N ALA A 76 6.53 -16.49 -7.07
CA ALA A 76 7.48 -17.60 -7.04
C ALA A 76 8.86 -17.26 -7.61
N GLN A 77 9.00 -16.21 -8.42
CA GLN A 77 10.28 -15.79 -9.01
C GLN A 77 11.24 -15.22 -7.96
N SER A 78 12.10 -16.05 -7.35
CA SER A 78 13.06 -15.62 -6.31
C SER A 78 14.17 -14.71 -6.84
N GLY A 79 14.56 -14.86 -8.11
CA GLY A 79 15.64 -14.07 -8.74
C GLY A 79 15.27 -12.63 -9.12
N LEU A 80 13.99 -12.24 -9.01
CA LEU A 80 13.56 -10.87 -9.30
C LEU A 80 13.52 -10.01 -8.05
N SER A 81 14.03 -8.78 -8.17
CA SER A 81 13.81 -7.73 -7.18
C SER A 81 12.31 -7.40 -7.03
N VAL A 82 11.95 -6.77 -5.93
CA VAL A 82 10.56 -6.37 -5.68
C VAL A 82 10.06 -5.42 -6.78
N GLU A 83 10.91 -4.50 -7.23
CA GLU A 83 10.62 -3.55 -8.30
C GLU A 83 10.45 -4.22 -9.66
N GLN A 84 11.24 -5.26 -9.94
CA GLN A 84 11.10 -6.09 -11.14
C GLN A 84 9.79 -6.88 -11.11
N LYS A 85 9.37 -7.40 -9.94
CA LYS A 85 8.08 -8.11 -9.79
C LYS A 85 6.89 -7.20 -10.07
N VAL A 86 6.90 -5.97 -9.55
CA VAL A 86 5.85 -4.98 -9.82
C VAL A 86 5.80 -4.66 -11.31
N SER A 87 6.95 -4.39 -11.92
CA SER A 87 7.05 -4.09 -13.36
C SER A 87 6.58 -5.27 -14.22
N ALA A 88 6.95 -6.50 -13.87
CA ALA A 88 6.55 -7.70 -14.58
C ALA A 88 5.03 -7.91 -14.53
N LEU A 89 4.41 -7.70 -13.37
CA LEU A 89 2.97 -7.82 -13.20
C LEU A 89 2.21 -6.69 -13.94
N ALA A 90 2.71 -5.46 -13.89
CA ALA A 90 2.10 -4.33 -14.61
C ALA A 90 2.17 -4.51 -16.14
N ARG A 91 3.31 -4.96 -16.68
CA ARG A 91 3.47 -5.29 -18.11
C ARG A 91 2.59 -6.46 -18.53
N PHE A 92 2.38 -7.43 -17.65
CA PHE A 92 1.46 -8.51 -17.94
C PHE A 92 0.02 -8.03 -18.10
N TYR A 93 -0.43 -7.08 -17.27
CA TYR A 93 -1.78 -6.53 -17.42
C TYR A 93 -2.03 -5.98 -18.82
N GLU A 94 -1.07 -5.22 -19.36
CA GLU A 94 -1.09 -4.73 -20.73
C GLU A 94 -1.16 -5.86 -21.76
N LYS A 95 -0.27 -6.85 -21.66
CA LYS A 95 -0.26 -8.02 -22.55
C LYS A 95 -1.56 -8.84 -22.50
N ALA A 96 -2.23 -8.86 -21.35
CA ALA A 96 -3.51 -9.56 -21.16
C ALA A 96 -4.73 -8.71 -21.61
N GLY A 97 -4.51 -7.56 -22.24
CA GLY A 97 -5.57 -6.69 -22.74
C GLY A 97 -6.21 -5.79 -21.68
N PHE A 98 -5.55 -5.60 -20.54
CA PHE A 98 -5.88 -4.56 -19.56
C PHE A 98 -5.00 -3.32 -19.77
N ARG A 99 -5.19 -2.27 -18.96
CA ARG A 99 -4.28 -1.13 -18.97
C ARG A 99 -3.00 -1.47 -18.21
N TYR A 100 -1.85 -0.99 -18.70
CA TYR A 100 -0.63 -0.95 -17.90
C TYR A 100 -0.90 -0.19 -16.60
N ASN A 101 -0.62 -0.82 -15.45
CA ASN A 101 -1.00 -0.24 -14.16
C ASN A 101 -0.06 -0.64 -13.02
N VAL A 102 0.92 0.21 -12.76
CA VAL A 102 1.89 0.05 -11.66
C VAL A 102 1.18 0.07 -10.30
N SER A 103 0.21 0.98 -10.11
CA SER A 103 -0.52 1.11 -8.84
C SER A 103 -1.23 -0.19 -8.46
N ALA A 104 -1.94 -0.80 -9.42
CA ALA A 104 -2.61 -2.07 -9.21
C ALA A 104 -1.62 -3.20 -8.90
N ALA A 105 -0.51 -3.27 -9.65
CA ALA A 105 0.51 -4.28 -9.44
C ALA A 105 1.18 -4.17 -8.07
N SER A 106 1.57 -2.96 -7.65
CA SER A 106 2.20 -2.71 -6.35
C SER A 106 1.25 -3.04 -5.20
N LYS A 107 -0.03 -2.65 -5.29
CA LYS A 107 -1.05 -2.91 -4.26
C LYS A 107 -1.35 -4.40 -4.11
N LEU A 108 -1.48 -5.12 -5.22
CA LEU A 108 -1.76 -6.57 -5.19
C LEU A 108 -0.57 -7.37 -4.64
N LEU A 109 0.65 -7.02 -5.02
CA LEU A 109 1.86 -7.63 -4.47
C LEU A 109 2.08 -7.25 -3.00
N TRP A 110 1.73 -6.03 -2.58
CA TRP A 110 1.75 -5.64 -1.18
C TRP A 110 0.77 -6.50 -0.34
N LEU A 111 -0.45 -6.74 -0.81
CA LEU A 111 -1.36 -7.69 -0.13
C LEU A 111 -0.87 -9.14 -0.14
N SER A 112 0.07 -9.49 -1.01
CA SER A 112 0.63 -10.84 -1.06
C SER A 112 1.75 -11.04 -0.04
N ASN A 113 2.62 -10.05 0.17
CA ASN A 113 3.81 -10.22 1.01
C ASN A 113 4.31 -8.95 1.74
N ARG A 114 3.65 -7.80 1.57
CA ARG A 114 3.98 -6.50 2.18
C ARG A 114 5.40 -5.99 1.87
N LYS A 115 6.00 -6.42 0.77
CA LYS A 115 7.35 -6.00 0.36
C LYS A 115 7.38 -4.79 -0.59
N PRO A 116 6.50 -4.66 -1.60
CA PRO A 116 6.53 -3.50 -2.51
C PRO A 116 6.03 -2.23 -1.83
N ILE A 117 6.65 -1.10 -2.13
CA ILE A 117 6.08 0.22 -1.81
C ILE A 117 4.84 0.42 -2.67
N ILE A 118 3.75 0.94 -2.09
CA ILE A 118 2.55 1.18 -2.89
C ILE A 118 2.75 2.42 -3.77
N TYR A 119 2.56 2.24 -5.07
CA TYR A 119 2.47 3.35 -6.01
C TYR A 119 1.05 3.90 -6.02
N ASP A 120 0.91 5.20 -5.77
CA ASP A 120 -0.35 5.92 -5.86
C ASP A 120 -0.12 7.29 -6.52
N ALA A 121 -1.12 7.78 -7.26
CA ALA A 121 -0.98 9.04 -7.99
C ALA A 121 -0.80 10.22 -7.03
N ARG A 122 -1.53 10.24 -5.91
CA ARG A 122 -1.43 11.31 -4.91
C ARG A 122 -0.10 11.28 -4.17
N ALA A 123 0.32 10.08 -3.76
CA ALA A 123 1.63 9.92 -3.12
C ALA A 123 2.79 10.31 -4.06
N PHE A 124 2.65 10.05 -5.36
CA PHE A 124 3.60 10.54 -6.36
C PHE A 124 3.62 12.07 -6.43
N ASP A 125 2.45 12.71 -6.44
CA ASP A 125 2.35 14.18 -6.47
C ASP A 125 2.96 14.80 -5.21
N ALA A 126 2.65 14.27 -4.02
CA ALA A 126 3.28 14.71 -2.77
C ALA A 126 4.80 14.56 -2.79
N LEU A 127 5.33 13.45 -3.31
CA LEU A 127 6.78 13.27 -3.44
C LEU A 127 7.39 14.28 -4.41
N ARG A 128 6.69 14.67 -5.48
CA ARG A 128 7.16 15.71 -6.40
C ARG A 128 7.14 17.08 -5.73
N ASP A 129 5.99 17.45 -5.18
CA ASP A 129 5.69 18.81 -4.78
C ASP A 129 6.33 19.18 -3.41
N VAL A 130 6.46 18.21 -2.50
CA VAL A 130 7.03 18.41 -1.16
C VAL A 130 8.48 17.92 -1.04
N PHE A 131 8.81 16.81 -1.73
CA PHE A 131 10.11 16.13 -1.57
C PHE A 131 11.03 16.22 -2.79
N GLY A 132 10.64 16.98 -3.84
CA GLY A 132 11.47 17.23 -5.01
C GLY A 132 11.70 15.99 -5.89
N HIS A 133 10.71 15.09 -6.01
CA HIS A 133 10.79 13.97 -6.94
C HIS A 133 10.73 14.45 -8.41
N GLU A 134 11.79 14.18 -9.17
CA GLU A 134 11.91 14.57 -10.59
C GLU A 134 11.54 13.45 -11.59
N GLY A 135 11.12 12.28 -11.09
CA GLY A 135 10.77 11.15 -11.95
C GLY A 135 9.45 11.36 -12.70
N ARG A 136 9.24 10.55 -13.75
CA ARG A 136 7.98 10.58 -14.53
C ARG A 136 6.94 9.65 -13.91
N ARG A 137 5.66 9.97 -14.10
CA ARG A 137 4.56 9.05 -13.73
C ARG A 137 4.77 7.69 -14.40
N GLY A 138 4.55 6.62 -13.64
CA GLY A 138 4.78 5.23 -14.08
C GLY A 138 6.22 4.74 -13.94
N ASP A 139 7.21 5.61 -13.68
CA ASP A 139 8.56 5.19 -13.31
C ASP A 139 8.60 4.73 -11.85
N TYR A 140 8.25 3.46 -11.67
CA TYR A 140 8.21 2.84 -10.36
C TYR A 140 9.59 2.80 -9.67
N GLY A 141 10.67 2.69 -10.44
CA GLY A 141 12.02 2.64 -9.90
C GLY A 141 12.45 3.98 -9.30
N ALA A 142 12.24 5.07 -10.05
CA ALA A 142 12.48 6.43 -9.57
C ALA A 142 11.58 6.77 -8.37
N TYR A 143 10.30 6.40 -8.43
CA TYR A 143 9.36 6.59 -7.32
C TYR A 143 9.85 5.89 -6.04
N CYS A 144 10.22 4.61 -6.12
CA CYS A 144 10.73 3.86 -4.97
C CYS A 144 11.99 4.49 -4.37
N LYS A 145 12.89 5.06 -5.18
CA LYS A 145 14.09 5.74 -4.68
C LYS A 145 13.74 7.00 -3.90
N SER A 146 12.91 7.88 -4.46
CA SER A 146 12.48 9.12 -3.79
C SER A 146 11.66 8.82 -2.53
N TRP A 147 10.75 7.83 -2.60
CA TRP A 147 9.98 7.37 -1.46
C TRP A 147 10.90 6.88 -0.33
N LYS A 148 11.89 6.02 -0.62
CA LYS A 148 12.82 5.49 0.39
C LYS A 148 13.66 6.59 1.04
N LYS A 149 14.08 7.60 0.27
CA LYS A 149 14.80 8.77 0.78
C LYS A 149 13.93 9.56 1.75
N ALA A 150 12.73 9.97 1.33
CA ALA A 150 11.81 10.74 2.15
C ALA A 150 11.36 9.95 3.40
N TYR A 151 11.09 8.65 3.27
CA TYR A 151 10.76 7.80 4.40
C TYR A 151 11.92 7.74 5.41
N LYS A 152 13.17 7.59 4.95
CA LYS A 152 14.34 7.55 5.84
C LYS A 152 14.46 8.82 6.68
N GLU A 153 14.17 9.99 6.09
CA GLU A 153 14.20 11.29 6.77
C GLU A 153 13.07 11.44 7.81
N ASN A 154 11.93 10.78 7.60
CA ASN A 154 10.75 10.88 8.47
C ASN A 154 10.55 9.68 9.41
N LYS A 155 11.37 8.63 9.27
CA LYS A 155 11.16 7.31 9.91
C LYS A 155 11.03 7.39 11.42
N GLN A 156 11.87 8.20 12.08
CA GLN A 156 11.85 8.31 13.54
C GLN A 156 10.57 8.98 14.02
N ALA A 157 10.15 10.09 13.41
CA ALA A 157 8.92 10.79 13.76
C ALA A 157 7.68 9.90 13.55
N ILE A 158 7.66 9.10 12.48
CA ILE A 158 6.59 8.11 12.24
C ILE A 158 6.56 7.05 13.34
N LEU A 159 7.74 6.53 13.72
CA LEU A 159 7.83 5.53 14.78
C LEU A 159 7.35 6.10 16.12
N ASP A 160 7.80 7.31 16.47
CA ASP A 160 7.42 7.99 17.71
C ASP A 160 5.90 8.26 17.78
N ALA A 161 5.28 8.60 16.66
CA ALA A 161 3.84 8.73 16.55
C ALA A 161 3.14 7.36 16.72
N ALA A 162 3.66 6.31 16.07
CA ALA A 162 3.04 4.99 16.08
C ALA A 162 3.11 4.29 17.45
N ILE A 163 4.21 4.44 18.21
CA ILE A 163 4.34 3.86 19.56
C ILE A 163 3.44 4.54 20.60
N ARG A 164 2.83 5.68 20.28
CA ARG A 164 1.85 6.35 21.15
C ARG A 164 0.43 5.78 21.00
N LEU A 165 0.15 5.00 19.97
CA LEU A 165 -1.19 4.44 19.72
C LEU A 165 -1.79 3.65 20.91
N PRO A 166 -1.02 2.84 21.68
CA PRO A 166 -1.55 2.20 22.88
C PRO A 166 -2.10 3.18 23.92
N LYS A 167 -1.54 4.40 24.02
CA LYS A 167 -1.99 5.42 24.99
C LYS A 167 -3.37 5.98 24.67
N ILE A 168 -3.86 5.80 23.44
CA ILE A 168 -5.16 6.26 22.98
C ILE A 168 -6.14 5.10 22.78
N ARG A 169 -5.97 4.01 23.55
CA ARG A 169 -6.79 2.79 23.48
C ARG A 169 -8.29 3.04 23.51
N ALA A 170 -8.74 4.06 24.24
CA ALA A 170 -10.16 4.45 24.31
C ALA A 170 -10.79 4.78 22.94
N PHE A 171 -9.98 5.12 21.94
CA PHE A 171 -10.42 5.43 20.58
C PHE A 171 -10.32 4.24 19.62
N LEU A 172 -9.78 3.10 20.09
CA LEU A 172 -9.62 1.90 19.27
C LEU A 172 -10.88 1.03 19.31
N PRO A 173 -11.12 0.21 18.26
CA PRO A 173 -12.18 -0.80 18.29
C PRO A 173 -12.07 -1.72 19.51
N ALA A 174 -13.20 -2.21 20.02
CA ALA A 174 -13.21 -3.10 21.19
C ALA A 174 -12.46 -4.43 20.96
N ASP A 175 -12.36 -4.87 19.70
CA ASP A 175 -11.60 -6.04 19.26
C ASP A 175 -10.14 -5.75 18.92
N ALA A 176 -9.66 -4.52 19.21
CA ALA A 176 -8.25 -4.19 19.03
C ALA A 176 -7.36 -5.06 19.93
N PRO A 177 -6.12 -5.37 19.49
CA PRO A 177 -5.16 -6.10 20.31
C PRO A 177 -4.88 -5.42 21.65
N ASP A 178 -4.37 -6.19 22.61
CA ASP A 178 -3.80 -5.63 23.84
C ASP A 178 -2.59 -4.70 23.56
N ASP A 179 -2.15 -3.95 24.57
CA ASP A 179 -1.15 -2.89 24.40
C ASP A 179 0.19 -3.46 23.92
N ASP A 180 0.59 -4.62 24.44
CA ASP A 180 1.83 -5.31 24.05
C ASP A 180 1.78 -5.78 22.59
N ARG A 181 0.67 -6.40 22.17
CA ARG A 181 0.46 -6.83 20.79
C ARG A 181 0.36 -5.64 19.85
N LEU A 182 -0.27 -4.55 20.28
CA LEU A 182 -0.37 -3.33 19.50
C LEU A 182 1.01 -2.68 19.32
N LEU A 183 1.82 -2.61 20.39
CA LEU A 183 3.18 -2.10 20.32
C LEU A 183 4.04 -2.95 19.37
N ALA A 184 3.96 -4.27 19.47
CA ALA A 184 4.66 -5.19 18.57
C ALA A 184 4.19 -5.10 17.11
N LEU A 185 2.94 -4.67 16.87
CA LEU A 185 2.38 -4.45 15.54
C LEU A 185 2.93 -3.15 14.92
N VAL A 186 2.86 -2.04 15.65
CA VAL A 186 3.20 -0.70 15.14
C VAL A 186 4.69 -0.51 14.91
N GLN A 187 5.53 -1.27 15.61
CA GLN A 187 6.98 -1.29 15.42
C GLN A 187 7.43 -2.09 14.18
N ARG A 188 6.51 -2.77 13.48
CA ARG A 188 6.88 -3.51 12.27
C ARG A 188 7.25 -2.55 11.13
N PRO A 189 8.31 -2.83 10.34
CA PRO A 189 8.71 -1.96 9.24
C PRO A 189 7.57 -1.67 8.25
N TRP A 190 6.83 -2.69 7.83
CA TRP A 190 5.70 -2.51 6.92
C TRP A 190 4.58 -1.63 7.50
N PHE A 191 4.47 -1.52 8.83
CA PHE A 191 3.45 -0.67 9.45
C PHE A 191 3.85 0.79 9.29
N THR A 192 5.05 1.16 9.71
CA THR A 192 5.56 2.53 9.59
C THR A 192 5.74 2.96 8.14
N GLU A 193 6.09 2.05 7.23
CA GLU A 193 6.09 2.31 5.79
C GLU A 193 4.68 2.67 5.28
N ARG A 194 3.63 1.97 5.74
CA ARG A 194 2.24 2.27 5.33
C ARG A 194 1.67 3.53 5.98
N VAL A 195 2.11 3.87 7.19
CA VAL A 195 1.83 5.19 7.77
C VAL A 195 2.39 6.29 6.87
N PHE A 196 3.60 6.10 6.34
CA PHE A 196 4.19 7.05 5.40
C PHE A 196 3.44 7.11 4.06
N ASP A 197 2.98 5.98 3.52
CA ASP A 197 2.13 5.98 2.32
C ASP A 197 0.84 6.80 2.53
N ILE A 198 0.22 6.70 3.71
CA ILE A 198 -0.99 7.47 4.06
C ILE A 198 -0.65 8.95 4.23
N TYR A 199 0.47 9.27 4.87
CA TYR A 199 0.95 10.64 4.98
C TYR A 199 1.17 11.29 3.61
N LEU A 200 1.86 10.61 2.69
CA LEU A 200 2.02 11.11 1.32
C LEU A 200 0.68 11.23 0.58
N TRP A 201 -0.28 10.35 0.86
CA TRP A 201 -1.62 10.43 0.26
C TRP A 201 -2.42 11.63 0.78
N GLU A 202 -2.29 11.98 2.07
CA GLU A 202 -2.90 13.19 2.65
C GLU A 202 -2.22 14.45 2.11
N LEU A 203 -0.89 14.51 2.09
CA LEU A 203 -0.15 15.64 1.51
C LEU A 203 -0.46 15.88 0.03
N GLY A 204 -0.70 14.80 -0.72
CA GLY A 204 -1.04 14.88 -2.14
C GLY A 204 -2.52 15.17 -2.39
N GLY A 205 -3.28 15.49 -1.35
CA GLY A 205 -4.67 15.91 -1.43
C GLY A 205 -4.81 17.36 -1.01
N ASP A 206 -4.82 18.27 -1.99
CA ASP A 206 -5.73 19.43 -2.05
C ASP A 206 -5.60 20.08 -3.45
N ASP A 207 -6.46 19.58 -4.36
CA ASP A 207 -7.36 20.30 -5.29
C ASP A 207 -8.26 19.25 -6.00
#